data_AF-A0AAF3J3K8-F1
#
_entry.id   AF-A0AAF3J3K8-F1
#
_cell.length_a   1.000
_cell.length_b   1.000
_cell.length_c   1.000
_cell.angle_alpha   90.00
_cell.angle_beta   90.00
_cell.angle_gamma   90.00
#
_symmetry.space_group_name_H-M   'P 1'
#
loop_
_entity.id
_entity.type
_entity.pdbx_description
1 polymer ?
#
loop_
_entity_poly.entity_id
_entity_poly.type
_entity_poly.pdbx_seq_one_letter_code
_entity_poly.pdbx_strand_id
1 'polypeptide(L)'
;MAKHHPDLIFCRKQPGVAIGRLCDKCDGRCVICDSFVRPATLVRICDECNYGSYQGRCVICGGPGVSDAYYCKECTIQEKDRDGCPKIVNLEIKMAKNMNNTSYRKLDVDALDDERYDEDEGAESAALGPDERSVQSYLQTSRLTDALHAALTNPPLTTKNQQIKDRSTLLVAKVLQAFKTAEIEGAIKVLSEDEGDLLMKYVYKIMEINQENAVCASTLSWHAQLVARFGLGSIIRVLSDRRRL
;
A
#
# COMPACT_ATOMS: atom_id res chain seq x y z
N MET A 1 14.62 -14.47 -13.84
CA MET A 1 15.29 -13.17 -13.60
C MET A 1 16.24 -13.36 -12.44
N ALA A 2 17.48 -13.75 -12.71
CA ALA A 2 18.50 -13.93 -11.69
C ALA A 2 19.67 -13.02 -12.05
N LYS A 3 20.16 -12.24 -11.08
CA LYS A 3 21.44 -11.51 -11.10
C LYS A 3 21.51 -10.03 -11.57
N HIS A 4 20.45 -9.25 -11.36
CA HIS A 4 20.68 -7.93 -10.74
C HIS A 4 20.75 -8.11 -9.22
N HIS A 5 21.63 -9.00 -8.75
CA HIS A 5 22.01 -9.00 -7.34
C HIS A 5 23.10 -7.93 -7.24
N PRO A 6 22.89 -6.84 -6.48
CA PRO A 6 23.81 -5.70 -6.43
C PRO A 6 25.22 -6.10 -5.95
N ASP A 7 25.36 -7.27 -5.34
CA ASP A 7 26.62 -7.73 -4.78
C ASP A 7 27.52 -8.45 -5.79
N LEU A 8 27.17 -8.69 -7.05
CA LEU A 8 28.10 -9.37 -7.98
C LEU A 8 29.17 -8.41 -8.51
N ILE A 9 30.43 -8.67 -8.16
CA ILE A 9 31.56 -7.82 -8.55
C ILE A 9 32.24 -8.44 -9.77
N PHE A 10 32.17 -7.71 -10.88
CA PHE A 10 32.91 -8.00 -12.10
C PHE A 10 34.35 -7.52 -11.99
N CYS A 11 35.30 -8.27 -12.57
CA CYS A 11 36.71 -7.93 -12.56
C CYS A 11 37.00 -6.58 -13.23
N ARG A 12 36.40 -6.30 -14.40
CA ARG A 12 36.55 -5.06 -15.19
C ARG A 12 37.98 -4.66 -15.58
N LYS A 13 38.99 -5.49 -15.32
CA LYS A 13 40.36 -5.30 -15.83
C LYS A 13 40.39 -5.41 -17.36
N GLN A 14 41.41 -4.82 -17.98
CA GLN A 14 41.60 -4.86 -19.43
C GLN A 14 41.60 -6.31 -19.94
N PRO A 15 40.69 -6.70 -20.86
CA PRO A 15 40.66 -8.03 -21.42
C PRO A 15 41.92 -8.32 -22.23
N GLY A 16 42.46 -9.53 -22.08
CA GLY A 16 43.58 -10.02 -22.88
C GLY A 16 43.08 -10.82 -24.10
N VAL A 17 43.94 -11.70 -24.60
CA VAL A 17 43.62 -12.60 -25.73
C VAL A 17 42.84 -13.85 -25.30
N ALA A 18 42.77 -14.13 -23.99
CA ALA A 18 42.14 -15.33 -23.47
C ALA A 18 40.61 -15.32 -23.65
N ILE A 19 40.07 -16.48 -24.03
CA ILE A 19 38.62 -16.68 -24.24
C ILE A 19 37.97 -17.09 -22.91
N GLY A 20 36.87 -16.42 -22.56
CA GLY A 20 36.04 -16.80 -21.42
C GLY A 20 35.34 -18.14 -21.66
N ARG A 21 35.25 -18.98 -20.63
CA ARG A 21 34.54 -20.27 -20.70
C ARG A 21 33.25 -20.26 -19.87
N LEU A 22 32.31 -21.14 -20.20
CA LEU A 22 31.08 -21.43 -19.45
C LEU A 22 31.01 -22.92 -19.11
N CYS A 23 30.39 -23.25 -17.98
CA CYS A 23 30.09 -24.65 -17.62
C CYS A 23 28.77 -25.10 -18.25
N ASP A 24 28.48 -26.40 -18.25
CA ASP A 24 27.25 -26.98 -18.84
C ASP A 24 25.96 -26.30 -18.36
N LYS A 25 25.92 -25.89 -17.08
CA LYS A 25 24.74 -25.20 -16.52
C LYS A 25 24.57 -23.78 -17.03
N CYS A 26 25.64 -23.14 -17.49
CA CYS A 26 25.66 -21.77 -17.98
C CYS A 26 25.82 -21.65 -19.48
N ASP A 27 25.91 -22.78 -20.18
CA ASP A 27 26.10 -22.80 -21.61
C ASP A 27 24.97 -22.06 -22.35
N GLY A 28 25.33 -21.39 -23.45
CA GLY A 28 24.39 -20.60 -24.25
C GLY A 28 23.84 -19.31 -23.62
N ARG A 29 24.27 -18.93 -22.41
CA ARG A 29 23.86 -17.67 -21.77
C ARG A 29 24.82 -16.52 -22.06
N CYS A 30 24.26 -15.33 -22.27
CA CYS A 30 25.02 -14.09 -22.27
C CYS A 30 25.65 -13.84 -20.89
N VAL A 31 26.95 -13.51 -20.84
CA VAL A 31 27.69 -13.31 -19.59
C VAL A 31 27.24 -12.11 -18.74
N ILE A 32 26.48 -11.18 -19.32
CA ILE A 32 25.99 -9.97 -18.65
C ILE A 32 24.52 -10.09 -18.27
N CYS A 33 23.65 -10.36 -19.24
CA CYS A 33 22.20 -10.34 -19.03
C CYS A 33 21.58 -11.73 -18.80
N ASP A 34 22.40 -12.80 -18.74
CA ASP A 34 21.98 -14.19 -18.53
C ASP A 34 20.91 -14.70 -19.53
N SER A 35 20.70 -13.98 -20.63
CA SER A 35 19.70 -14.32 -21.64
C SER A 35 20.19 -15.43 -22.57
N PHE A 36 19.33 -16.41 -22.87
CA PHE A 36 19.56 -17.48 -23.84
C PHE A 36 19.26 -17.01 -25.26
N VAL A 37 19.99 -15.98 -25.70
CA VAL A 37 19.84 -15.36 -27.03
C VAL A 37 21.02 -15.75 -27.90
N ARG A 38 20.85 -15.64 -29.21
CA ARG A 38 21.88 -15.93 -30.22
C ARG A 38 23.22 -15.26 -29.85
N PRO A 39 24.32 -16.02 -29.74
CA PRO A 39 25.64 -15.49 -29.44
C PRO A 39 26.09 -14.55 -30.57
N ALA A 40 26.59 -13.38 -30.22
CA ALA A 40 27.04 -12.37 -31.17
C ALA A 40 28.56 -12.16 -31.10
N THR A 41 29.05 -11.74 -29.93
CA THR A 41 30.47 -11.41 -29.73
C THR A 41 31.10 -12.38 -28.75
N LEU A 42 32.30 -12.87 -29.05
CA LEU A 42 33.03 -13.79 -28.19
C LEU A 42 33.66 -13.04 -27.00
N VAL A 43 33.54 -13.62 -25.81
CA VAL A 43 33.98 -12.98 -24.56
C VAL A 43 35.48 -13.16 -24.34
N ARG A 44 36.16 -12.05 -24.01
CA ARG A 44 37.57 -12.04 -23.62
C ARG A 44 37.74 -11.77 -22.14
N ILE A 45 38.72 -12.41 -21.52
CA ILE A 45 39.06 -12.25 -20.09
C ILE A 45 40.49 -11.72 -19.94
N CYS A 46 40.77 -11.04 -18.82
CA CYS A 46 42.13 -10.59 -18.51
C CYS A 46 43.05 -11.76 -18.14
N ASP A 47 44.37 -11.55 -18.24
CA ASP A 47 45.37 -12.59 -18.01
C ASP A 47 45.35 -13.13 -16.57
N GLU A 48 45.11 -12.26 -15.59
CA GLU A 48 44.96 -12.68 -14.19
C GLU A 48 43.77 -13.64 -13.99
N CYS A 49 42.64 -13.34 -14.65
CA CYS A 49 41.45 -14.18 -14.59
C CYS A 49 41.65 -15.50 -15.36
N ASN A 50 42.64 -15.58 -16.24
CA ASN A 50 43.03 -16.76 -17.00
C ASN A 50 44.24 -17.50 -16.40
N TYR A 51 44.67 -17.16 -15.19
CA TYR A 51 45.87 -17.72 -14.57
C TYR A 51 45.56 -18.73 -13.45
N GLY A 52 46.47 -19.70 -13.29
CA GLY A 52 46.47 -20.64 -12.17
C GLY A 52 45.18 -21.44 -12.03
N SER A 53 44.65 -21.51 -10.80
CA SER A 53 43.43 -22.28 -10.48
C SER A 53 42.17 -21.73 -11.16
N TYR A 54 42.18 -20.50 -11.66
CA TYR A 54 41.04 -19.87 -12.33
C TYR A 54 40.99 -20.12 -13.84
N GLN A 55 42.05 -20.67 -14.42
CA GLN A 55 42.14 -20.97 -15.84
C GLN A 55 41.10 -22.01 -16.25
N GLY A 56 40.44 -21.79 -17.39
CA GLY A 56 39.42 -22.71 -17.90
C GLY A 56 38.14 -22.81 -17.05
N ARG A 57 37.98 -21.97 -16.02
CA ARG A 57 36.76 -21.95 -15.20
C ARG A 57 35.68 -21.05 -15.78
N CYS A 58 34.43 -21.41 -15.49
CA CYS A 58 33.24 -20.67 -15.90
C CYS A 58 33.27 -19.23 -15.39
N VAL A 59 33.11 -18.25 -16.29
CA VAL A 59 33.16 -16.81 -15.96
C VAL A 59 32.00 -16.34 -15.05
N ILE A 60 30.90 -17.09 -14.99
CA ILE A 60 29.67 -16.76 -14.26
C ILE A 60 29.59 -17.41 -12.87
N CYS A 61 30.19 -18.59 -12.70
CA CYS A 61 30.02 -19.40 -11.49
C CYS A 61 31.29 -20.09 -10.98
N GLY A 62 32.41 -20.06 -11.70
CA GLY A 62 33.65 -20.68 -11.28
C GLY A 62 33.70 -22.21 -11.40
N GLY A 63 32.67 -22.87 -11.94
CA GLY A 63 32.71 -24.31 -12.23
C GLY A 63 33.67 -24.67 -13.39
N PRO A 64 33.87 -25.96 -13.70
CA PRO A 64 34.68 -26.38 -14.84
C PRO A 64 34.07 -25.87 -16.16
N GLY A 65 34.86 -25.17 -16.98
CA GLY A 65 34.40 -24.63 -18.25
C GLY A 65 34.50 -25.66 -19.38
N VAL A 66 33.42 -25.78 -20.15
CA VAL A 66 33.25 -26.75 -21.23
C VAL A 66 33.06 -26.04 -22.57
N SER A 67 32.32 -24.93 -22.59
CA SER A 67 32.02 -24.16 -23.81
C SER A 67 32.57 -22.73 -23.76
N ASP A 68 32.62 -22.07 -24.92
CA ASP A 68 33.05 -20.67 -25.03
C ASP A 68 31.92 -19.71 -24.62
N ALA A 69 32.31 -18.61 -23.99
CA ALA A 69 31.41 -17.58 -23.51
C ALA A 69 31.15 -16.51 -24.59
N TYR A 70 29.90 -16.03 -24.67
CA TYR A 70 29.49 -15.02 -25.63
C TYR A 70 28.65 -13.91 -24.99
N TYR A 71 28.70 -12.72 -25.61
CA TYR A 71 27.74 -11.64 -25.41
C TYR A 71 26.58 -11.81 -26.40
N CYS A 72 25.36 -11.50 -25.98
CA CYS A 72 24.22 -11.39 -26.89
C CYS A 72 24.30 -10.09 -27.69
N LYS A 73 23.62 -10.06 -28.84
CA LYS A 73 23.59 -8.91 -29.76
C LYS A 73 23.18 -7.59 -29.07
N GLU A 74 22.22 -7.66 -28.15
CA GLU A 74 21.76 -6.48 -27.41
C GLU A 74 22.84 -5.91 -26.48
N CYS A 75 23.57 -6.78 -25.76
CA CYS A 75 24.66 -6.34 -24.88
C CYS A 75 25.82 -5.75 -25.68
N THR A 76 26.12 -6.28 -26.87
CA THR A 76 27.12 -5.72 -27.77
C THR A 76 26.70 -4.35 -28.31
N ILE A 77 25.42 -4.17 -28.68
CA ILE A 77 24.92 -2.86 -29.16
C ILE A 77 24.98 -1.80 -28.05
N GLN A 78 24.75 -2.20 -26.80
CA GLN A 78 24.88 -1.36 -25.61
C GLN A 78 26.35 -1.17 -25.17
N GLU A 79 27.31 -1.64 -25.96
CA GLU A 79 28.77 -1.57 -25.71
C GLU A 79 29.24 -2.20 -24.40
N LYS A 80 28.44 -3.09 -23.80
CA LYS A 80 28.79 -3.77 -22.53
C LYS A 80 29.92 -4.79 -22.68
N ASP A 81 30.28 -5.15 -23.91
CA ASP A 81 31.46 -5.94 -24.23
C ASP A 81 32.77 -5.14 -24.10
N ARG A 82 32.69 -3.81 -23.92
CA ARG A 82 33.84 -2.92 -23.71
C ARG A 82 34.08 -2.56 -22.23
N ASP A 83 33.20 -2.98 -21.32
CA ASP A 83 33.30 -2.72 -19.87
C ASP A 83 34.47 -3.43 -19.16
N GLY A 84 35.25 -4.22 -19.90
CA GLY A 84 36.38 -4.98 -19.41
C GLY A 84 36.05 -6.44 -19.08
N CYS A 85 36.94 -7.12 -18.35
CA CYS A 85 36.84 -8.54 -18.06
C CYS A 85 35.52 -8.88 -17.31
N PRO A 86 34.62 -9.69 -17.89
CA PRO A 86 33.31 -9.98 -17.30
C PRO A 86 33.34 -11.13 -16.27
N LYS A 87 34.53 -11.59 -15.86
CA LYS A 87 34.62 -12.64 -14.84
C LYS A 87 34.20 -12.09 -13.48
N ILE A 88 33.31 -12.82 -12.82
CA ILE A 88 32.86 -12.50 -11.45
C ILE A 88 33.94 -12.97 -10.48
N VAL A 89 34.49 -12.05 -9.67
CA VAL A 89 35.62 -12.34 -8.77
C VAL A 89 35.19 -12.73 -7.36
N ASN A 90 34.00 -12.31 -6.92
CA ASN A 90 33.51 -12.59 -5.57
C ASN A 90 32.63 -13.85 -5.48
N LEU A 91 33.11 -14.94 -6.10
CA LEU A 91 32.42 -16.23 -6.16
C LEU A 91 32.18 -16.87 -4.78
N GLU A 92 32.88 -16.42 -3.75
CA GLU A 92 32.78 -16.89 -2.36
C GLU A 92 31.42 -16.60 -1.71
N ILE A 93 30.64 -15.64 -2.24
CA ILE A 93 29.30 -15.35 -1.72
C ILE A 93 28.29 -16.44 -2.09
N LYS A 94 28.52 -17.24 -3.15
CA LYS A 94 27.61 -18.34 -3.53
C LYS A 94 27.61 -19.51 -2.55
N MET A 95 28.58 -19.58 -1.64
CA MET A 95 28.62 -20.56 -0.55
C MET A 95 28.39 -19.95 0.85
N ALA A 96 27.95 -18.70 0.94
CA ALA A 96 27.42 -18.17 2.18
C ALA A 96 25.97 -18.64 2.36
N LYS A 97 25.78 -19.87 2.85
CA LYS A 97 24.50 -20.32 3.43
C LYS A 97 24.20 -19.61 4.77
N ASN A 98 24.53 -18.32 4.91
CA ASN A 98 24.24 -17.58 6.15
C ASN A 98 24.30 -16.04 6.00
N MET A 99 23.54 -15.47 5.06
CA MET A 99 23.11 -14.05 5.14
C MET A 99 21.60 -13.95 4.89
N ASN A 100 20.82 -14.84 5.51
CA ASN A 100 19.38 -14.95 5.28
C ASN A 100 18.56 -14.11 6.26
N ASN A 101 19.18 -13.30 7.12
CA ASN A 101 18.45 -12.44 8.04
C ASN A 101 18.33 -11.02 7.50
N THR A 102 17.41 -10.82 6.55
CA THR A 102 16.98 -9.47 6.10
C THR A 102 15.94 -8.85 7.03
N SER A 103 15.73 -9.39 8.24
CA SER A 103 14.74 -8.86 9.19
C SER A 103 15.03 -7.43 9.61
N TYR A 104 16.28 -6.97 9.51
CA TYR A 104 16.63 -5.57 9.75
C TYR A 104 15.95 -4.59 8.77
N ARG A 105 15.58 -5.03 7.56
CA ARG A 105 14.84 -4.20 6.58
C ARG A 105 13.34 -4.15 6.85
N LYS A 106 12.85 -5.01 7.74
CA LYS A 106 11.47 -5.01 8.20
C LYS A 106 11.28 -4.13 9.43
N LEU A 107 12.36 -3.59 9.98
CA LEU A 107 12.29 -2.68 11.11
C LEU A 107 11.82 -1.31 10.59
N ASP A 108 10.67 -0.88 11.07
CA ASP A 108 10.13 0.46 10.79
C ASP A 108 10.84 1.47 11.70
N VAL A 109 11.93 2.05 11.20
CA VAL A 109 12.71 3.05 11.93
C VAL A 109 11.96 4.36 12.09
N ASP A 110 11.05 4.67 11.16
CA ASP A 110 10.25 5.90 11.16
C ASP A 110 9.17 5.88 12.27
N ALA A 111 8.74 4.68 12.70
CA ALA A 111 7.84 4.51 13.84
C ALA A 111 8.46 4.93 15.19
N LEU A 112 9.80 5.03 15.25
CA LEU A 112 10.56 5.41 16.44
C LEU A 112 11.09 6.86 16.38
N ASP A 113 10.73 7.62 15.36
CA ASP A 113 11.12 9.03 15.24
C ASP A 113 10.40 9.88 16.28
N ASP A 114 11.16 10.54 17.17
CA ASP A 114 10.63 11.43 18.21
C ASP A 114 9.92 12.68 17.63
N GLU A 115 10.19 13.03 16.36
CA GLU A 115 9.49 14.12 15.64
C GLU A 115 8.18 13.66 14.98
N ARG A 116 7.87 12.35 15.04
CA ARG A 116 6.64 11.81 14.48
C ARG A 116 5.44 12.46 15.18
N TYR A 117 4.49 12.91 14.38
CA TYR A 117 3.27 13.49 14.91
C TYR A 117 2.45 12.41 15.64
N ASP A 118 2.35 12.53 16.96
CA ASP A 118 1.42 11.75 17.77
C ASP A 118 0.02 12.39 17.70
N GLU A 119 -0.96 11.60 17.29
CA GLU A 119 -2.36 12.01 17.42
C GLU A 119 -2.71 12.03 18.91
N ASP A 120 -2.80 13.23 19.49
CA ASP A 120 -3.36 13.45 20.82
C ASP A 120 -4.85 13.08 20.80
N GLU A 121 -5.12 11.79 20.98
CA GLU A 121 -6.44 11.24 21.27
C GLU A 121 -6.83 11.72 22.67
N GLY A 122 -7.31 12.96 22.76
CA GLY A 122 -7.72 13.58 24.03
C GLY A 122 -8.63 12.66 24.87
N ALA A 123 -8.64 12.91 26.18
CA ALA A 123 -9.23 12.05 27.22
C ALA A 123 -10.41 11.16 26.77
N GLU A 124 -10.20 9.85 26.84
CA GLU A 124 -11.22 8.83 26.60
C GLU A 124 -12.41 9.04 27.54
N SER A 125 -13.57 9.36 26.98
CA SER A 125 -14.81 9.47 27.75
C SER A 125 -15.65 8.22 27.52
N ALA A 126 -16.35 7.76 28.56
CA ALA A 126 -17.35 6.71 28.49
C ALA A 126 -18.62 7.22 27.77
N ALA A 127 -18.48 7.71 26.54
CA ALA A 127 -19.59 8.12 25.71
C ALA A 127 -20.44 6.89 25.37
N LEU A 128 -21.61 6.79 26.02
CA LEU A 128 -22.57 5.69 25.86
C LEU A 128 -23.35 5.76 24.53
N GLY A 129 -23.14 6.81 23.74
CA GLY A 129 -23.92 7.12 22.54
C GLY A 129 -25.28 7.74 22.86
N PRO A 130 -26.10 8.01 21.83
CA PRO A 130 -27.45 8.54 21.98
C PRO A 130 -28.37 7.54 22.70
N ASP A 131 -29.36 8.05 23.44
CA ASP A 131 -30.32 7.19 24.15
C ASP A 131 -31.28 6.50 23.17
N GLU A 132 -30.97 5.25 22.85
CA GLU A 132 -31.77 4.41 21.94
C GLU A 132 -33.24 4.33 22.32
N ARG A 133 -33.58 4.35 23.61
CA ARG A 133 -34.97 4.20 24.07
C ARG A 133 -35.80 5.40 23.67
N SER A 134 -35.26 6.60 23.89
CA SER A 134 -35.91 7.84 23.46
C SER A 134 -36.10 7.88 21.94
N VAL A 135 -35.07 7.54 21.17
CA VAL A 135 -35.12 7.57 19.70
C VAL A 135 -36.15 6.56 19.16
N GLN A 136 -36.19 5.34 19.71
CA GLN A 136 -37.20 4.35 19.33
C GLN A 136 -38.63 4.78 19.71
N SER A 137 -38.80 5.46 20.85
CA SER A 137 -40.11 5.99 21.26
C SER A 137 -40.60 7.09 20.31
N TYR A 138 -39.72 8.00 19.89
CA TYR A 138 -40.06 9.03 18.91
C TYR A 138 -40.37 8.46 17.52
N LEU A 139 -39.68 7.39 17.11
CA LEU A 139 -39.99 6.67 15.88
C LEU A 139 -41.38 6.01 15.93
N GLN A 140 -41.74 5.39 17.06
CA GLN A 140 -43.07 4.77 17.22
C GLN A 140 -44.20 5.81 17.21
N THR A 141 -43.95 7.00 17.76
CA THR A 141 -44.92 8.11 17.81
C THR A 141 -44.93 8.96 16.54
N SER A 142 -44.18 8.57 15.48
CA SER A 142 -44.04 9.30 14.21
C SER A 142 -43.53 10.75 14.34
N ARG A 143 -42.84 11.07 15.45
CA ARG A 143 -42.18 12.37 15.66
C ARG A 143 -40.75 12.32 15.11
N LEU A 144 -40.64 12.36 13.79
CA LEU A 144 -39.38 12.07 13.09
C LEU A 144 -38.29 13.14 13.30
N THR A 145 -38.65 14.42 13.39
CA THR A 145 -37.68 15.51 13.62
C THR A 145 -37.04 15.42 14.99
N ASP A 146 -37.84 15.14 16.03
CA ASP A 146 -37.35 14.98 17.39
C ASP A 146 -36.50 13.70 17.54
N ALA A 147 -36.86 12.63 16.82
CA ALA A 147 -36.05 11.42 16.74
C ALA A 147 -34.67 11.70 16.13
N LEU A 148 -34.59 12.55 15.10
CA LEU A 148 -33.33 12.93 14.47
C LEU A 148 -32.46 13.77 15.42
N HIS A 149 -33.03 14.79 16.07
CA HIS A 149 -32.30 15.57 17.07
C HIS A 149 -31.79 14.68 18.21
N ALA A 150 -32.64 13.82 18.77
CA ALA A 150 -32.24 12.90 19.84
C ALA A 150 -31.12 11.92 19.39
N ALA A 151 -31.15 11.44 18.14
CA ALA A 151 -30.10 10.58 17.61
C ALA A 151 -28.77 11.31 17.38
N LEU A 152 -28.81 12.62 17.17
CA LEU A 152 -27.62 13.47 17.01
C LEU A 152 -27.09 14.00 18.36
N THR A 153 -27.84 13.89 19.46
CA THR A 153 -27.34 14.23 20.80
C THR A 153 -26.33 13.19 21.31
N ASN A 154 -25.20 13.66 21.85
CA ASN A 154 -24.11 12.83 22.40
C ASN A 154 -23.52 11.79 21.41
N PRO A 155 -22.96 12.24 20.27
CA PRO A 155 -22.30 11.33 19.34
C PRO A 155 -21.04 10.71 19.98
N PRO A 156 -20.79 9.40 19.80
CA PRO A 156 -19.63 8.71 20.39
C PRO A 156 -18.33 9.04 19.63
N LEU A 157 -17.92 10.31 19.60
CA LEU A 157 -16.73 10.79 18.88
C LEU A 157 -15.41 10.53 19.63
N THR A 158 -15.47 10.36 20.95
CA THR A 158 -14.30 10.24 21.84
C THR A 158 -14.09 8.82 22.38
N THR A 159 -14.95 7.86 22.02
CA THR A 159 -14.79 6.47 22.44
C THR A 159 -13.89 5.70 21.47
N LYS A 160 -13.08 4.78 21.98
CA LYS A 160 -12.30 3.83 21.15
C LYS A 160 -13.11 2.59 20.79
N ASN A 161 -14.24 2.37 21.46
CA ASN A 161 -15.04 1.17 21.25
C ASN A 161 -15.87 1.27 19.97
N GLN A 162 -15.46 0.54 18.94
CA GLN A 162 -16.12 0.54 17.64
C GLN A 162 -17.58 0.08 17.69
N GLN A 163 -17.92 -0.82 18.63
CA GLN A 163 -19.29 -1.33 18.76
C GLN A 163 -20.30 -0.24 19.14
N ILE A 164 -19.89 0.74 19.95
CA ILE A 164 -20.76 1.86 20.36
C ILE A 164 -20.99 2.80 19.18
N LYS A 165 -19.94 3.04 18.38
CA LYS A 165 -20.02 3.86 17.17
C LYS A 165 -20.90 3.22 16.11
N ASP A 166 -20.73 1.93 15.87
CA ASP A 166 -21.54 1.18 14.92
C ASP A 166 -23.01 1.15 15.37
N ARG A 167 -23.27 0.90 16.66
CA ARG A 167 -24.62 0.92 17.24
C ARG A 167 -25.30 2.29 17.10
N SER A 168 -24.59 3.38 17.40
CA SER A 168 -25.08 4.75 17.19
C SER A 168 -25.37 5.02 15.71
N THR A 169 -24.50 4.58 14.82
CA THR A 169 -24.64 4.75 13.37
C THR A 169 -25.86 3.99 12.83
N LEU A 170 -26.08 2.76 13.30
CA LEU A 170 -27.26 1.96 12.94
C LEU A 170 -28.56 2.58 13.45
N LEU A 171 -28.53 3.24 14.61
CA LEU A 171 -29.68 3.98 15.13
C LEU A 171 -30.04 5.16 14.22
N VAL A 172 -29.04 5.95 13.81
CA VAL A 172 -29.23 7.06 12.86
C VAL A 172 -29.73 6.53 11.51
N ALA A 173 -29.16 5.43 11.00
CA ALA A 173 -29.62 4.82 9.75
C ALA A 173 -31.11 4.46 9.77
N LYS A 174 -31.61 3.91 10.89
CA LYS A 174 -33.03 3.60 11.08
C LYS A 174 -33.89 4.86 11.06
N VAL A 175 -33.44 5.95 11.69
CA VAL A 175 -34.15 7.24 11.65
C VAL A 175 -34.21 7.76 10.23
N LEU A 176 -33.09 7.77 9.49
CA LEU A 176 -33.04 8.27 8.11
C LEU A 176 -33.91 7.47 7.14
N GLN A 177 -34.06 6.16 7.35
CA GLN A 177 -34.97 5.31 6.56
C GLN A 177 -36.45 5.56 6.85
N ALA A 178 -36.80 6.06 8.04
CA ALA A 178 -38.19 6.35 8.40
C ALA A 178 -38.74 7.59 7.69
N PHE A 179 -37.87 8.50 7.22
CA PHE A 179 -38.27 9.68 6.48
C PHE A 179 -38.61 9.38 5.02
N LYS A 180 -39.67 10.02 4.53
CA LYS A 180 -39.97 10.05 3.09
C LYS A 180 -39.13 11.13 2.41
N THR A 181 -38.78 10.93 1.14
CA THR A 181 -37.98 11.88 0.34
C THR A 181 -38.51 13.32 0.33
N ALA A 182 -39.84 13.50 0.37
CA ALA A 182 -40.49 14.80 0.41
C ALA A 182 -40.34 15.55 1.76
N GLU A 183 -40.08 14.83 2.85
CA GLU A 183 -40.00 15.40 4.21
C GLU A 183 -38.54 15.77 4.60
N ILE A 184 -37.56 15.27 3.83
CA ILE A 184 -36.12 15.47 4.07
C ILE A 184 -35.75 16.96 4.03
N GLU A 185 -36.22 17.71 3.03
CA GLU A 185 -35.90 19.13 2.89
C GLU A 185 -36.46 19.97 4.07
N GLY A 186 -37.60 19.56 4.62
CA GLY A 186 -38.19 20.19 5.81
C GLY A 186 -37.36 19.94 7.07
N ALA A 187 -36.94 18.70 7.31
CA ALA A 187 -36.08 18.33 8.44
C ALA A 187 -34.70 19.00 8.34
N ILE A 188 -34.10 18.89 7.15
CA ILE A 188 -33.22 19.85 6.48
C ILE A 188 -33.08 21.22 7.15
N LYS A 189 -34.22 21.93 7.09
CA LYS A 189 -34.29 23.35 7.33
C LYS A 189 -34.18 23.74 8.79
N VAL A 190 -34.51 22.82 9.69
CA VAL A 190 -34.57 23.03 11.13
C VAL A 190 -33.22 22.73 11.80
N LEU A 191 -32.38 21.89 11.19
CA LEU A 191 -31.07 21.49 11.72
C LEU A 191 -30.07 22.66 11.79
N SER A 192 -29.33 22.77 12.88
CA SER A 192 -28.22 23.72 13.00
C SER A 192 -27.05 23.35 12.08
N GLU A 193 -26.11 24.29 11.85
CA GLU A 193 -24.90 24.01 11.05
C GLU A 193 -24.05 22.88 11.65
N ASP A 194 -23.92 22.84 12.98
CA ASP A 194 -23.18 21.80 13.70
C ASP A 194 -23.85 20.41 13.58
N GLU A 195 -25.18 20.36 13.68
CA GLU A 195 -25.94 19.11 13.50
C GLU A 195 -25.89 18.63 12.03
N GLY A 196 -25.87 19.55 11.07
CA GLY A 196 -25.72 19.23 9.65
C GLY A 196 -24.37 18.58 9.34
N ASP A 197 -23.29 19.13 9.89
CA ASP A 197 -21.95 18.55 9.77
C ASP A 197 -21.85 17.18 10.45
N LEU A 198 -22.43 17.04 11.64
CA LEU A 198 -22.46 15.76 12.35
C LEU A 198 -23.27 14.71 11.58
N LEU A 199 -24.41 15.10 11.01
CA LEU A 199 -25.22 14.21 10.18
C LEU A 199 -24.47 13.78 8.91
N MET A 200 -23.70 14.67 8.30
CA MET A 200 -22.83 14.32 7.16
C MET A 200 -21.81 13.23 7.54
N LYS A 201 -21.23 13.27 8.75
CA LYS A 201 -20.33 12.21 9.24
C LYS A 201 -21.05 10.87 9.36
N TYR A 202 -22.25 10.86 9.93
CA TYR A 202 -23.07 9.67 10.01
C TYR A 202 -23.45 9.12 8.62
N VAL A 203 -23.78 9.98 7.66
CA VAL A 203 -24.09 9.58 6.27
C VAL A 203 -22.94 8.79 5.65
N TYR A 204 -21.71 9.29 5.73
CA TYR A 204 -20.54 8.56 5.22
C TYR A 204 -20.27 7.26 5.99
N LYS A 205 -20.45 7.26 7.32
CA LYS A 205 -20.29 6.05 8.13
C LYS A 205 -21.34 4.98 7.83
N ILE A 206 -22.59 5.39 7.58
CA ILE A 206 -23.68 4.50 7.20
C ILE A 206 -23.38 3.83 5.86
N MET A 207 -22.81 4.56 4.90
CA MET A 207 -22.40 3.99 3.60
C MET A 207 -21.27 2.97 3.74
N GLU A 208 -20.40 3.11 4.75
CA GLU A 208 -19.36 2.12 5.05
C GLU A 208 -19.94 0.84 5.66
N ILE A 209 -20.85 0.97 6.64
CA ILE A 209 -21.37 -0.15 7.43
C ILE A 209 -22.51 -0.90 6.72
N ASN A 210 -23.45 -0.18 6.10
CA ASN A 210 -24.66 -0.76 5.50
C ASN A 210 -24.56 -0.79 3.98
N GLN A 211 -24.53 -1.99 3.41
CA GLN A 211 -24.50 -2.23 1.96
C GLN A 211 -25.88 -2.56 1.38
N GLU A 212 -26.95 -2.43 2.17
CA GLU A 212 -28.31 -2.66 1.72
C GLU A 212 -28.78 -1.54 0.75
N ASN A 213 -29.26 -1.94 -0.43
CA ASN A 213 -29.65 -1.02 -1.50
C ASN A 213 -30.67 0.04 -1.06
N ALA A 214 -31.65 -0.33 -0.21
CA ALA A 214 -32.66 0.60 0.28
C ALA A 214 -32.07 1.70 1.17
N VAL A 215 -31.11 1.33 2.01
CA VAL A 215 -30.42 2.24 2.93
C VAL A 215 -29.55 3.20 2.14
N CYS A 216 -28.77 2.69 1.18
CA CYS A 216 -27.95 3.51 0.29
C CYS A 216 -28.79 4.53 -0.51
N ALA A 217 -29.95 4.13 -1.03
CA ALA A 217 -30.84 5.03 -1.77
C ALA A 217 -31.38 6.18 -0.90
N SER A 218 -31.80 5.88 0.34
CA SER A 218 -32.22 6.91 1.30
C SER A 218 -31.05 7.82 1.67
N THR A 219 -29.90 7.24 2.02
CA THR A 219 -28.69 7.99 2.42
C THR A 219 -28.18 8.92 1.31
N LEU A 220 -28.23 8.51 0.04
CA LEU A 220 -27.90 9.37 -1.10
C LEU A 220 -28.88 10.53 -1.27
N SER A 221 -30.17 10.30 -1.00
CA SER A 221 -31.19 11.36 -1.03
C SER A 221 -30.93 12.39 0.08
N TRP A 222 -30.54 11.94 1.27
CA TRP A 222 -30.10 12.80 2.37
C TRP A 222 -28.82 13.57 2.04
N HIS A 223 -27.81 12.91 1.46
CA HIS A 223 -26.56 13.54 1.05
C HIS A 223 -26.80 14.70 0.07
N ALA A 224 -27.60 14.47 -0.97
CA ALA A 224 -27.92 15.50 -1.96
C ALA A 224 -28.55 16.75 -1.32
N GLN A 225 -29.48 16.57 -0.38
CA GLN A 225 -30.16 17.67 0.31
C GLN A 225 -29.26 18.37 1.34
N LEU A 226 -28.40 17.63 2.03
CA LEU A 226 -27.42 18.22 2.95
C LEU A 226 -26.42 19.10 2.21
N VAL A 227 -25.91 18.64 1.06
CA VAL A 227 -25.00 19.43 0.21
C VAL A 227 -25.70 20.65 -0.36
N ALA A 228 -26.99 20.54 -0.71
CA ALA A 228 -27.76 21.68 -1.21
C ALA A 228 -27.90 22.81 -0.16
N ARG A 229 -28.03 22.48 1.13
CA ARG A 229 -28.13 23.49 2.22
C ARG A 229 -26.78 23.97 2.74
N PHE A 230 -25.90 23.04 3.11
CA PHE A 230 -24.66 23.34 3.84
C PHE A 230 -23.44 23.48 2.92
N GLY A 231 -23.60 23.19 1.63
CA GLY A 231 -22.55 23.26 0.63
C GLY A 231 -21.48 22.17 0.80
N LEU A 232 -20.43 22.29 -0.01
CA LEU A 232 -19.29 21.37 -0.04
C LEU A 232 -18.43 21.45 1.25
N GLY A 233 -18.54 22.53 2.01
CA GLY A 233 -17.80 22.73 3.26
C GLY A 233 -18.09 21.66 4.31
N SER A 234 -19.34 21.20 4.40
CA SER A 234 -19.74 20.11 5.29
C SER A 234 -18.96 18.81 5.00
N ILE A 235 -18.79 18.45 3.73
CA ILE A 235 -18.01 17.28 3.29
C ILE A 235 -16.53 17.45 3.67
N ILE A 236 -15.95 18.62 3.40
CA ILE A 236 -14.53 18.88 3.68
C ILE A 236 -14.23 18.76 5.18
N ARG A 237 -15.15 19.23 6.04
CA ARG A 237 -15.03 19.07 7.49
C ARG A 237 -15.07 17.60 7.90
N VAL A 238 -15.93 16.78 7.28
CA VAL A 238 -15.93 15.31 7.51
C VAL A 238 -14.60 14.67 7.10
N LEU A 239 -14.07 15.01 5.93
CA LEU A 239 -12.82 14.44 5.42
C LEU A 239 -11.59 14.87 6.22
N SER A 240 -11.62 16.08 6.78
CA SER A 240 -10.52 16.66 7.56
C SER A 240 -10.58 16.29 9.05
N ASP A 241 -11.72 15.78 9.53
CA ASP A 241 -11.86 15.41 10.93
C ASP A 241 -11.08 14.13 11.26
N ARG A 242 -10.30 14.20 12.33
CA ARG A 242 -9.51 13.09 12.86
C ARG A 242 -10.32 12.23 13.84
N ARG A 243 -11.37 12.80 14.46
CA ARG A 243 -12.27 12.07 15.38
C ARG A 243 -13.37 11.38 14.58
N ARG A 244 -13.10 10.15 14.18
CA ARG A 244 -14.01 9.34 13.34
C ARG A 244 -15.04 8.57 14.18
N LEU A 245 -16.26 8.50 13.63
CA LEU A 245 -17.28 7.51 13.99
C LEU A 245 -16.93 6.15 13.35
#